data_AF-A0A4Q4VD58-F1
#
_entry.id   AF-A0A4Q4VD58-F1
#
_cell.length_a   1.000
_cell.length_b   1.000
_cell.length_c   1.000
_cell.angle_alpha   90.00
_cell.angle_beta   90.00
_cell.angle_gamma   90.00
#
_symmetry.space_group_name_H-M   'P 1'
#
loop_
_entity.id
_entity.type
_entity.pdbx_description
1 polymer ?
#
loop_
_entity_poly.entity_id
_entity_poly.type
_entity_poly.pdbx_seq_one_letter_code
_entity_poly.pdbx_strand_id
1 'polypeptide(L)'
;MAFPPTSGTQQRDFPATSLELKEAVSVREGRDPRFGTLTFHSSSPDVQRYFCSRCSACVFYCVDDRPDMLDVALGLLEAPSGARAEEVVSWTFTGSMGWRQDVVGGWREGHIVAVESTAEAWRTESNYPKHSWRAEKEEPERV
;
A
#
# COMPACT_ATOMS: atom_id res chain seq x y z
N MET A 1 11.42 -0.49 22.38
CA MET A 1 11.29 0.75 23.17
C MET A 1 9.84 1.21 23.03
N ALA A 2 9.03 1.06 24.08
CA ALA A 2 7.65 1.56 24.08
C ALA A 2 7.67 2.99 24.64
N PHE A 3 7.11 3.95 23.91
CA PHE A 3 6.90 5.30 24.43
C PHE A 3 5.79 5.23 25.50
N PRO A 4 6.04 5.64 26.74
CA PRO A 4 5.01 5.60 27.77
C PRO A 4 3.91 6.63 27.44
N PRO A 5 2.62 6.31 27.62
CA PRO A 5 1.56 7.27 27.41
C PRO A 5 1.69 8.39 28.45
N THR A 6 1.86 9.62 27.98
CA THR A 6 1.87 10.80 28.85
C THR A 6 0.42 11.09 29.26
N SER A 7 0.11 10.91 30.53
CA SER A 7 -1.17 11.27 31.13
C SER A 7 -1.35 12.79 31.10
N GLY A 8 -2.40 13.31 30.45
CA GLY A 8 -2.83 14.70 30.69
C GLY A 8 -3.27 15.56 29.51
N THR A 9 -3.60 15.02 28.34
CA THR A 9 -4.25 15.79 27.27
C THR A 9 -5.40 14.97 26.74
N GLN A 10 -6.58 15.57 26.55
CA GLN A 10 -7.66 14.99 25.75
C GLN A 10 -7.02 14.40 24.49
N GLN A 11 -7.00 13.08 24.41
CA GLN A 11 -6.46 12.38 23.27
C GLN A 11 -7.42 12.72 22.13
N ARG A 12 -7.06 13.72 21.31
CA ARG A 12 -7.76 13.91 20.04
C ARG A 12 -7.67 12.57 19.33
N ASP A 13 -8.80 12.05 18.89
CA ASP A 13 -8.83 10.79 18.17
C ASP A 13 -7.87 10.89 16.97
N PHE A 14 -7.15 9.81 16.70
CA PHE A 14 -6.27 9.77 15.55
C PHE A 14 -7.13 9.89 14.29
N PRO A 15 -6.67 10.59 13.23
CA PRO A 15 -7.44 10.73 12.00
C PRO A 15 -7.95 9.39 11.49
N ALA A 16 -9.26 9.31 11.21
CA ALA A 16 -9.91 8.10 10.74
C ALA A 16 -9.83 7.95 9.21
N THR A 17 -9.64 9.06 8.48
CA THR A 17 -9.57 9.08 7.02
C THR A 17 -8.30 9.76 6.52
N SER A 18 -7.92 9.51 5.27
CA SER A 18 -6.81 10.20 4.60
C SER A 18 -7.01 11.72 4.54
N LEU A 19 -8.26 12.20 4.41
CA LEU A 19 -8.60 13.62 4.40
C LEU A 19 -8.35 14.27 5.76
N GLU A 20 -8.83 13.66 6.84
CA GLU A 20 -8.55 14.12 8.20
C GLU A 20 -7.05 14.11 8.51
N LEU A 21 -6.33 13.10 7.99
CA LEU A 21 -4.88 13.01 8.16
C LEU A 21 -4.17 14.15 7.42
N LYS A 22 -4.61 14.52 6.22
CA LYS A 22 -4.09 15.66 5.45
C LYS A 22 -4.23 16.95 6.25
N GLU A 23 -5.40 17.18 6.82
CA GLU A 23 -5.66 18.35 7.67
C GLU A 23 -4.76 18.34 8.90
N ALA A 24 -4.69 17.22 9.62
CA ALA A 24 -3.92 17.10 10.85
C ALA A 24 -2.41 17.25 10.65
N VAL A 25 -1.86 16.76 9.52
CA VAL A 25 -0.43 16.90 9.17
C VAL A 25 -0.10 18.28 8.60
N SER A 26 -1.09 19.00 8.05
CA SER A 26 -0.90 20.38 7.54
C SER A 26 -0.74 21.42 8.65
N VAL A 27 -1.20 21.12 9.87
CA VAL A 27 -1.10 22.01 11.03
C VAL A 27 0.37 22.25 11.40
N ARG A 28 0.80 23.52 11.42
CA ARG A 28 2.16 23.91 11.80
C ARG A 28 2.32 24.14 13.30
N GLU A 29 1.39 24.87 13.92
CA GLU A 29 1.42 25.19 15.34
C GLU A 29 0.51 24.26 16.14
N GLY A 30 0.99 23.73 17.27
CA GLY A 30 0.21 22.78 18.06
C GLY A 30 -0.02 21.44 17.37
N ARG A 31 0.85 21.07 16.42
CA ARG A 31 0.82 19.78 15.72
C ARG A 31 0.96 18.64 16.73
N ASP A 32 0.15 17.60 16.56
CA ASP A 32 0.22 16.42 17.41
C ASP A 32 1.60 15.73 17.28
N PRO A 33 2.35 15.57 18.39
CA PRO A 33 3.68 14.98 18.36
C PRO A 33 3.68 13.52 17.92
N ARG A 34 2.54 12.81 17.97
CA ARG A 34 2.40 11.42 17.49
C ARG A 34 2.66 11.29 15.99
N PHE A 35 2.49 12.34 15.19
CA PHE A 35 2.83 12.31 13.77
C PHE A 35 4.33 12.39 13.49
N GLY A 36 5.16 12.69 14.49
CA GLY A 36 6.61 12.74 14.36
C GLY A 36 7.08 13.61 13.19
N THR A 37 7.87 13.00 12.30
CA THR A 37 8.47 13.66 11.14
C THR A 37 7.67 13.47 9.85
N LEU A 38 6.45 12.95 9.94
CA LEU A 38 5.61 12.77 8.76
C LEU A 38 5.32 14.14 8.12
N THR A 39 5.34 14.23 6.81
CA THR A 39 4.85 15.37 6.05
C THR A 39 4.27 14.84 4.76
N PHE A 40 3.57 15.68 4.00
CA PHE A 40 3.07 15.28 2.69
C PHE A 40 3.30 16.35 1.63
N HIS A 41 3.19 15.92 0.38
CA HIS A 41 3.08 16.78 -0.79
C HIS A 41 1.93 16.28 -1.67
N SER A 42 1.14 17.21 -2.19
CA SER A 42 0.08 16.90 -3.16
C SER A 42 0.59 17.07 -4.58
N SER A 43 0.73 15.97 -5.32
CA SER A 43 1.14 16.01 -6.73
C SER A 43 0.01 16.34 -7.70
N SER A 44 -1.24 16.19 -7.26
CA SER A 44 -2.48 16.66 -7.89
C SER A 44 -3.49 16.98 -6.77
N PRO A 45 -4.63 17.64 -7.06
CA PRO A 45 -5.59 18.04 -6.02
C PRO A 45 -6.03 16.90 -5.09
N ASP A 46 -6.18 15.71 -5.65
CA ASP A 46 -6.71 14.48 -5.08
C ASP A 46 -5.63 13.47 -4.64
N VAL A 47 -4.36 13.73 -4.92
CA VAL A 47 -3.24 12.82 -4.60
C VAL A 47 -2.45 13.35 -3.43
N GLN A 48 -2.12 12.46 -2.49
CA GLN A 48 -1.32 12.78 -1.31
C GLN A 48 -0.15 11.79 -1.19
N ARG A 49 1.07 12.32 -1.07
CA ARG A 49 2.30 11.53 -0.94
C ARG A 49 2.96 11.83 0.40
N TYR A 50 2.92 10.89 1.33
CA TYR A 50 3.44 11.05 2.68
C TYR A 50 4.87 10.52 2.80
N PHE A 51 5.74 11.30 3.42
CA PHE A 51 7.16 10.99 3.56
C PHE A 51 7.74 11.55 4.87
N CYS A 52 8.91 11.06 5.25
CA CYS A 52 9.65 11.58 6.38
C CYS A 52 10.36 12.89 6.01
N SER A 53 10.08 14.00 6.71
CA SER A 53 10.70 15.30 6.47
C SER A 53 12.20 15.37 6.76
N ARG A 54 12.78 14.33 7.40
CA ARG A 54 14.21 14.28 7.74
C ARG A 54 15.06 13.51 6.71
N CYS A 55 14.57 12.36 6.25
CA CYS A 55 15.32 11.49 5.34
C CYS A 55 14.66 11.31 3.96
N SER A 56 13.48 11.90 3.74
CA SER A 56 12.70 11.80 2.51
C SER A 56 12.22 10.38 2.16
N ALA A 57 12.30 9.44 3.09
CA ALA A 57 11.72 8.10 2.90
C ALA A 57 10.21 8.21 2.64
N CYS A 58 9.76 7.67 1.51
CA CYS A 58 8.34 7.53 1.19
C CYS A 58 7.70 6.57 2.20
N VAL A 59 6.56 6.94 2.76
CA VAL A 59 5.83 6.09 3.71
C VAL A 59 4.61 5.48 3.06
N PHE A 60 3.69 6.30 2.58
CA PHE A 60 2.52 5.82 1.86
C PHE A 60 1.99 6.89 0.91
N TYR A 61 1.21 6.41 -0.05
CA TYR A 61 0.43 7.18 -1.00
C TYR A 61 -1.05 6.96 -0.71
N CYS A 62 -1.85 7.99 -0.90
CA CYS A 62 -3.30 7.86 -0.91
C CYS A 62 -3.94 8.82 -1.92
N VAL A 63 -5.17 8.49 -2.28
CA VAL A 63 -6.03 9.28 -3.17
C VAL A 63 -7.37 9.47 -2.51
N ASP A 64 -7.97 10.63 -2.76
CA ASP A 64 -9.21 11.04 -2.12
C ASP A 64 -10.41 10.17 -2.56
N ASP A 65 -10.32 9.48 -3.70
CA ASP A 65 -11.35 8.56 -4.21
C ASP A 65 -11.34 7.17 -3.55
N ARG A 66 -10.29 6.84 -2.80
CA ARG A 66 -10.14 5.61 -2.01
C ARG A 66 -9.67 5.95 -0.59
N PRO A 67 -10.48 6.67 0.22
CA PRO A 67 -10.06 7.22 1.51
C PRO A 67 -9.70 6.15 2.55
N ASP A 68 -10.22 4.93 2.38
CA ASP A 68 -9.99 3.78 3.26
C ASP A 68 -8.81 2.90 2.82
N MET A 69 -8.07 3.30 1.76
CA MET A 69 -6.96 2.55 1.20
C MET A 69 -5.68 3.38 1.19
N LEU A 70 -4.56 2.74 1.55
CA LEU A 70 -3.23 3.33 1.52
C LEU A 70 -2.28 2.42 0.74
N ASP A 71 -1.51 3.01 -0.17
CA ASP A 71 -0.44 2.32 -0.88
C ASP A 71 0.87 2.53 -0.09
N VAL A 72 1.29 1.51 0.68
CA VAL A 72 2.46 1.60 1.57
C VAL A 72 3.76 1.29 0.82
N ALA A 73 4.81 2.06 1.09
CA ALA A 73 6.13 1.81 0.51
C ALA A 73 6.74 0.51 1.07
N LEU A 74 6.80 -0.54 0.25
CA LEU A 74 7.31 -1.87 0.66
C LEU A 74 8.73 -1.86 1.21
N GLY A 75 9.58 -0.92 0.79
CA GLY A 75 10.94 -0.78 1.30
C GLY A 75 11.04 -0.37 2.78
N LEU A 76 9.92 -0.06 3.44
CA LEU A 76 9.87 0.17 4.89
C LEU A 76 9.65 -1.11 5.70
N LEU A 77 9.26 -2.21 5.05
CA LEU A 77 8.96 -3.46 5.73
C LEU A 77 10.24 -4.24 5.95
N GLU A 78 10.58 -4.44 7.23
CA GLU A 78 11.61 -5.38 7.65
C GLU A 78 10.96 -6.73 7.95
N ALA A 79 11.49 -7.79 7.34
CA ALA A 79 10.88 -9.10 7.31
C ALA A 79 11.93 -10.21 7.28
N PRO A 80 11.82 -11.28 8.09
CA PRO A 80 12.70 -12.43 7.99
C PRO A 80 12.69 -13.11 6.61
N SER A 81 11.61 -13.00 5.84
CA SER A 81 11.53 -13.49 4.45
C SER A 81 12.25 -12.59 3.43
N GLY A 82 12.85 -11.50 3.89
CA GLY A 82 13.56 -10.53 3.06
C GLY A 82 12.61 -9.60 2.31
N ALA A 83 13.04 -9.12 1.15
CA ALA A 83 12.36 -8.04 0.41
C ALA A 83 10.91 -8.35 0.00
N ARG A 84 10.49 -9.62 0.01
CA ARG A 84 9.11 -10.00 -0.30
C ARG A 84 8.18 -9.89 0.91
N ALA A 85 8.68 -9.91 2.14
CA ALA A 85 7.88 -9.75 3.37
C ALA A 85 6.58 -10.60 3.37
N GLU A 86 6.68 -11.86 2.93
CA GLU A 86 5.51 -12.71 2.61
C GLU A 86 4.64 -13.06 3.82
N GLU A 87 5.14 -12.84 5.04
CA GLU A 87 4.39 -12.95 6.29
C GLU A 87 3.38 -11.81 6.52
N VAL A 88 3.55 -10.67 5.83
CA VAL A 88 2.68 -9.48 5.96
C VAL A 88 2.17 -8.97 4.61
N VAL A 89 2.74 -9.42 3.49
CA VAL A 89 2.35 -9.04 2.13
C VAL A 89 1.87 -10.25 1.33
N SER A 90 0.69 -10.13 0.74
CA SER A 90 0.15 -11.09 -0.22
C SER A 90 0.43 -10.63 -1.65
N TRP A 91 1.25 -11.38 -2.39
CA TRP A 91 1.68 -11.00 -3.74
C TRP A 91 0.73 -11.52 -4.82
N THR A 92 0.40 -10.65 -5.78
CA THR A 92 -0.48 -10.98 -6.91
C THR A 92 0.29 -11.66 -8.04
N PHE A 93 0.70 -12.93 -7.83
CA PHE A 93 1.28 -13.77 -8.89
C PHE A 93 0.23 -14.40 -9.81
N THR A 94 -1.05 -14.13 -9.57
CA THR A 94 -2.16 -14.60 -10.40
C THR A 94 -3.00 -13.42 -10.84
N GLY A 95 -3.46 -13.44 -12.09
CA GLY A 95 -4.42 -12.46 -12.61
C GLY A 95 -3.96 -11.83 -13.91
N SER A 96 -4.83 -10.99 -14.46
CA SER A 96 -4.49 -10.18 -15.62
C SER A 96 -3.65 -8.98 -15.21
N MET A 97 -2.65 -8.66 -16.01
CA MET A 97 -1.89 -7.43 -15.84
C MET A 97 -2.80 -6.21 -15.97
N GLY A 98 -2.60 -5.23 -15.08
CA GLY A 98 -3.28 -3.94 -15.19
C GLY A 98 -3.00 -3.29 -16.55
N TRP A 99 -4.01 -2.63 -17.11
CA TRP A 99 -3.93 -1.94 -18.39
C TRP A 99 -3.55 -2.82 -19.59
N ARG A 100 -3.81 -4.13 -19.51
CA ARG A 100 -3.55 -5.10 -20.59
C ARG A 100 -4.07 -4.61 -21.95
N GLN A 101 -5.23 -3.97 -22.00
CA GLN A 101 -5.85 -3.46 -23.21
C GLN A 101 -4.95 -2.51 -24.02
N ASP A 102 -3.99 -1.84 -23.37
CA ASP A 102 -3.08 -0.90 -24.03
C ASP A 102 -2.06 -1.61 -24.93
N VAL A 103 -1.90 -2.94 -24.79
CA VAL A 103 -0.94 -3.73 -25.58
C VAL A 103 -1.58 -4.76 -26.51
N VAL A 104 -2.90 -5.00 -26.40
CA VAL A 104 -3.61 -6.02 -27.18
C VAL A 104 -3.52 -5.68 -28.68
N GLY A 105 -3.20 -6.69 -29.50
CA GLY A 105 -3.00 -6.53 -30.94
C GLY A 105 -1.69 -5.83 -31.31
N GLY A 106 -0.91 -5.40 -30.33
CA GLY A 106 0.38 -4.74 -30.51
C GLY A 106 1.56 -5.70 -30.35
N TRP A 107 2.75 -5.22 -30.70
CA TRP A 107 3.99 -6.02 -30.61
C TRP A 107 4.37 -6.43 -29.17
N ARG A 108 3.81 -5.78 -28.14
CA ARG A 108 4.05 -6.08 -26.72
C ARG A 108 3.09 -7.11 -26.13
N GLU A 109 2.05 -7.53 -26.85
CA GLU A 109 1.04 -8.46 -26.31
C GLU A 109 1.66 -9.75 -25.79
N GLY A 110 2.60 -10.34 -26.56
CA GLY A 110 3.30 -11.55 -26.17
C GLY A 110 4.10 -11.42 -24.86
N HIS A 111 4.59 -10.22 -24.54
CA HIS A 111 5.30 -9.97 -23.29
C HIS A 111 4.37 -10.07 -22.07
N ILE A 112 3.18 -9.47 -22.16
CA ILE A 112 2.19 -9.55 -21.07
C ILE A 112 1.70 -10.99 -20.87
N VAL A 113 1.44 -11.72 -21.96
CA VAL A 113 1.09 -13.15 -21.90
C VAL A 113 2.19 -13.98 -21.22
N ALA A 114 3.45 -13.69 -21.53
CA ALA A 114 4.59 -14.37 -20.90
C ALA A 114 4.69 -14.03 -19.40
N VAL A 115 4.53 -12.76 -19.00
CA VAL A 115 4.57 -12.36 -17.58
C VAL A 115 3.48 -13.05 -16.77
N GLU A 116 2.23 -13.06 -17.27
CA GLU A 116 1.11 -13.69 -16.57
C GLU A 116 1.30 -15.20 -16.43
N SER A 117 1.68 -15.88 -17.52
CA SER A 117 1.84 -17.34 -17.49
C SER A 117 3.03 -17.79 -16.65
N THR A 118 4.15 -17.07 -16.69
CA THR A 118 5.35 -17.39 -15.90
C THR A 118 5.14 -17.09 -14.41
N ALA A 119 4.44 -16.02 -14.06
CA ALA A 119 4.09 -15.72 -12.67
C ALA A 119 3.17 -16.80 -12.07
N GLU A 120 2.16 -17.25 -12.83
CA GLU A 120 1.25 -18.31 -12.39
C GLU A 120 1.96 -19.67 -12.27
N ALA A 121 2.86 -19.99 -13.20
CA ALA A 121 3.67 -21.21 -13.14
C ALA A 121 4.57 -21.20 -11.91
N TRP A 122 5.34 -20.12 -11.69
CA TRP A 122 6.21 -19.97 -10.52
C TRP A 122 5.43 -20.10 -9.21
N ARG A 123 4.24 -19.49 -9.13
CA ARG A 123 3.36 -19.60 -7.96
C ARG A 123 3.01 -21.05 -7.67
N THR A 124 2.58 -21.78 -8.69
CA THR A 124 2.15 -23.18 -8.54
C THR A 124 3.34 -24.07 -8.16
N GLU A 125 4.48 -23.91 -8.84
CA GLU A 125 5.72 -24.64 -8.56
C GLU A 125 6.25 -24.37 -7.15
N SER A 126 6.12 -23.14 -6.67
CA SER A 126 6.56 -22.72 -5.33
C SER A 126 5.51 -22.99 -4.24
N ASN A 127 4.38 -23.61 -4.59
CA ASN A 127 3.23 -23.82 -3.70
C ASN A 127 2.77 -22.52 -3.00
N TYR A 128 2.87 -21.38 -3.70
CA TYR A 128 2.50 -20.07 -3.17
C TYR A 128 0.97 -19.89 -3.25
N PRO A 129 0.32 -19.41 -2.19
CA PRO A 129 -1.13 -19.26 -2.17
C PRO A 129 -1.61 -18.23 -3.19
N LYS A 130 -2.88 -18.33 -3.62
CA LYS A 130 -3.51 -17.21 -4.32
C LYS A 130 -3.64 -16.03 -3.35
N HIS A 131 -3.54 -14.82 -3.88
CA HIS A 131 -3.65 -13.62 -3.03
C HIS A 131 -5.06 -13.49 -2.43
N SER A 132 -5.15 -12.84 -1.27
CA SER A 132 -6.36 -12.78 -0.43
C SER A 132 -7.63 -12.41 -1.20
N TRP A 133 -7.60 -11.32 -1.97
CA TRP A 133 -8.75 -10.84 -2.75
C TRP A 133 -9.31 -11.86 -3.76
N ARG A 134 -8.45 -12.74 -4.29
CA ARG A 134 -8.86 -13.75 -5.26
C ARG A 134 -9.26 -15.05 -4.59
N ALA A 135 -8.60 -15.42 -3.49
CA ALA A 135 -9.05 -16.52 -2.65
C ALA A 135 -10.50 -16.27 -2.19
N GLU A 136 -10.79 -15.06 -1.68
CA GLU A 136 -12.13 -14.65 -1.25
C GLU A 136 -13.18 -14.65 -2.36
N LYS A 137 -12.81 -14.30 -3.60
CA LYS A 137 -13.74 -14.31 -4.75
C LYS A 137 -14.04 -15.72 -5.28
N GLU A 138 -13.10 -16.65 -5.14
CA GLU A 138 -13.26 -18.03 -5.61
C GLU A 138 -13.87 -18.97 -4.55
N GLU A 139 -13.83 -18.62 -3.25
CA GLU A 139 -14.55 -19.37 -2.20
C GLU A 139 -16.08 -19.49 -2.42
N PRO A 140 -16.82 -18.44 -2.80
CA PRO A 140 -18.26 -18.56 -3.08
C PRO A 140 -18.57 -19.33 -4.37
N GLU A 141 -17.60 -19.55 -5.27
CA GLU A 141 -17.78 -20.35 -6.49
C GLU A 141 -17.58 -21.86 -6.26
N ARG A 142 -17.15 -22.28 -5.06
CA ARG A 142 -16.92 -23.69 -4.69
C ARG A 142 -18.05 -24.34 -3.88
N VAL A 143 -19.16 -23.64 -3.65
CA VAL A 143 -20.34 -24.12 -2.91
C VAL A 143 -21.52 -24.41 -3.83
#